data_AF-A0A4R2GYX8-F1
#
_entry.id   AF-A0A4R2GYX8-F1
#
_cell.length_a   1.000
_cell.length_b   1.000
_cell.length_c   1.000
_cell.angle_alpha   90.00
_cell.angle_beta   90.00
_cell.angle_gamma   90.00
#
_symmetry.space_group_name_H-M   'P 1'
#
loop_
_entity.id
_entity.type
_entity.pdbx_description
1 polymer ?
#
loop_
_entity_poly.entity_id
_entity_poly.type
_entity_poly.pdbx_seq_one_letter_code
_entity_poly.pdbx_strand_id
1 'polypeptide(L)'
;MRIMNHRQIRRQARPVGHAAVACAALVAGAVALGGCSAGKSAAKMVGFATDTPPPADFVGAARRPDAAYMKIPRDLPARPSEPRKPDDVKALEKSLEATRSSNAAAGAEAQAAGKTPAPTPAKAPPPEPATAE
;
A
#
# COMPACT_ATOMS: atom_id res chain seq x y z
N MET A 1 28.24 -49.39 -38.80
CA MET A 1 26.95 -48.70 -38.62
C MET A 1 26.23 -49.26 -37.39
N ARG A 2 26.12 -48.49 -36.30
CA ARG A 2 25.30 -48.83 -35.12
C ARG A 2 24.39 -47.64 -34.85
N ILE A 3 23.11 -47.81 -35.14
CA ILE A 3 22.08 -46.77 -34.97
C ILE A 3 21.84 -46.64 -33.47
N MET A 4 22.21 -45.49 -32.91
CA MET A 4 22.09 -45.19 -31.48
C MET A 4 20.71 -44.58 -31.20
N ASN A 5 19.98 -45.21 -30.28
CA ASN A 5 18.60 -44.92 -29.91
C ASN A 5 18.34 -43.48 -29.42
N HIS A 6 17.28 -42.85 -29.95
CA HIS A 6 16.78 -41.49 -29.61
C HIS A 6 16.39 -41.26 -28.14
N ARG A 7 16.41 -42.28 -27.27
CA ARG A 7 15.97 -42.17 -25.87
C ARG A 7 17.01 -41.58 -24.90
N GLN A 8 18.26 -41.40 -25.35
CA GLN A 8 19.36 -40.88 -24.50
C GLN A 8 19.41 -39.35 -24.40
N ILE A 9 18.59 -38.61 -25.16
CA ILE A 9 18.69 -37.13 -25.27
C ILE A 9 17.93 -36.39 -24.15
N ARG A 10 17.06 -37.05 -23.36
CA ARG A 10 16.17 -36.39 -22.38
C ARG A 10 16.61 -36.49 -20.90
N ARG A 11 17.90 -36.61 -20.59
CA ARG A 11 18.37 -36.70 -19.18
C ARG A 11 19.43 -35.68 -18.79
N GLN A 12 19.56 -34.58 -19.53
CA GLN A 12 20.45 -33.46 -19.18
C GLN A 12 19.64 -32.17 -19.06
N ALA A 13 18.61 -32.19 -18.20
CA ALA A 13 17.88 -31.00 -17.80
C ALA A 13 18.58 -30.37 -16.58
N ARG A 14 19.52 -29.46 -16.87
CA ARG A 14 19.87 -28.24 -16.13
C ARG A 14 19.60 -28.20 -14.61
N PRO A 15 20.63 -28.11 -13.74
CA PRO A 15 20.46 -27.79 -12.33
C PRO A 15 20.40 -26.26 -12.13
N VAL A 16 19.37 -25.59 -12.68
CA VAL A 16 19.16 -24.13 -12.43
C VAL A 16 18.11 -23.86 -11.34
N GLY A 17 17.43 -24.90 -10.85
CA GLY A 17 16.33 -24.73 -9.89
C GLY A 17 16.78 -24.40 -8.47
N HIS A 18 17.90 -24.95 -8.00
CA HIS A 18 18.28 -24.85 -6.59
C HIS A 18 18.97 -23.53 -6.25
N ALA A 19 19.78 -22.98 -7.16
CA ALA A 19 20.45 -21.70 -6.94
C ALA A 19 19.45 -20.51 -6.95
N ALA A 20 18.46 -20.54 -7.83
CA ALA A 20 17.44 -19.49 -7.90
C ALA A 20 16.52 -19.47 -6.66
N VAL A 21 16.16 -20.65 -6.14
CA VAL A 21 15.34 -20.78 -4.92
C VAL A 21 16.14 -20.39 -3.67
N ALA A 22 17.45 -20.70 -3.61
CA ALA A 22 18.31 -20.28 -2.52
C ALA A 22 18.52 -18.75 -2.47
N CYS A 23 18.68 -18.10 -3.63
CA CYS A 23 18.76 -16.64 -3.71
C CYS A 23 17.44 -15.97 -3.31
N ALA A 24 16.29 -16.51 -3.75
CA ALA A 24 14.98 -15.98 -3.37
C ALA A 24 14.72 -16.11 -1.85
N ALA A 25 15.16 -17.21 -1.24
CA ALA A 25 15.05 -17.43 0.20
C ALA A 25 15.96 -16.49 1.01
N LEU A 26 17.15 -16.16 0.51
CA LEU A 26 18.05 -15.18 1.15
C LEU A 26 17.49 -13.76 1.11
N VAL A 27 16.91 -13.35 -0.02
CA VAL A 27 16.27 -12.03 -0.15
C VAL A 27 15.01 -11.95 0.72
N ALA A 28 14.18 -12.99 0.73
CA ALA A 28 13.01 -13.05 1.60
C ALA A 28 13.37 -13.05 3.10
N GLY A 29 14.43 -13.76 3.49
CA GLY A 29 14.95 -13.79 4.85
C GLY A 29 15.48 -12.44 5.34
N ALA A 30 16.17 -11.69 4.46
CA ALA A 30 16.67 -10.36 4.78
C ALA A 30 15.54 -9.33 4.98
N VAL A 31 14.41 -9.48 4.26
CA VAL A 31 13.23 -8.62 4.42
C VAL A 31 12.45 -8.94 5.70
N ALA A 32 12.39 -10.21 6.10
CA ALA A 32 11.64 -10.66 7.27
C ALA A 32 12.28 -10.27 8.62
N LEU A 33 13.62 -10.17 8.70
CA LEU A 33 14.34 -9.87 9.94
C LEU A 33 14.63 -8.37 10.16
N GLY A 34 14.48 -7.53 9.13
CA GLY A 34 15.03 -6.17 9.12
C GLY A 34 14.04 -5.01 9.23
N GLY A 35 12.74 -5.28 9.39
CA GLY A 35 11.69 -4.26 9.51
C GLY A 35 11.64 -3.27 8.34
N CYS A 36 10.78 -2.26 8.44
CA CYS A 36 10.61 -1.21 7.41
C CYS A 36 11.91 -0.42 7.11
N SER A 37 12.94 -0.54 7.95
CA SER A 37 14.30 -0.04 7.73
C SER A 37 15.08 -0.83 6.67
N ALA A 38 14.95 -2.16 6.62
CA ALA A 38 15.58 -2.98 5.59
C ALA A 38 14.94 -2.78 4.22
N GLY A 39 13.62 -2.50 4.18
CA GLY A 39 12.91 -2.13 2.95
C GLY A 39 13.46 -0.87 2.30
N LYS A 40 13.90 0.13 3.09
CA LYS A 40 14.53 1.36 2.56
C LYS A 40 15.90 1.09 1.95
N SER A 41 16.73 0.29 2.63
CA SER A 41 18.06 -0.08 2.13
C SER A 41 17.98 -0.95 0.88
N ALA A 42 17.06 -1.92 0.85
CA ALA A 42 16.79 -2.74 -0.32
C ALA A 42 16.24 -1.89 -1.48
N ALA A 43 15.26 -1.01 -1.23
CA ALA A 43 14.72 -0.09 -2.24
C ALA A 43 15.79 0.87 -2.78
N LYS A 44 16.74 1.34 -1.95
CA LYS A 44 17.88 2.15 -2.39
C LYS A 44 18.85 1.36 -3.25
N MET A 45 19.12 0.09 -2.91
CA MET A 45 19.96 -0.78 -3.75
C MET A 45 19.31 -1.16 -5.08
N VAL A 46 17.98 -1.32 -5.13
CA VAL A 46 17.26 -1.63 -6.39
C VAL A 46 16.83 -0.37 -7.16
N GLY A 47 17.26 0.82 -6.75
CA GLY A 47 16.97 2.09 -7.44
C GLY A 47 15.52 2.57 -7.36
N PHE A 48 14.69 1.96 -6.49
CA PHE A 48 13.30 2.34 -6.26
C PHE A 48 13.12 3.37 -5.14
N ALA A 49 14.18 3.69 -4.38
CA ALA A 49 14.11 4.73 -3.37
C ALA A 49 14.38 6.10 -4.00
N THR A 50 13.45 7.03 -3.83
CA THR A 50 13.73 8.45 -4.00
C THR A 50 14.64 8.92 -2.86
N ASP A 51 15.63 9.76 -3.19
CA ASP A 51 16.47 10.35 -2.15
C ASP A 51 15.61 11.20 -1.22
N THR A 52 15.73 10.95 0.08
CA THR A 52 15.06 11.79 1.07
C THR A 52 15.76 13.15 1.06
N PRO A 53 15.04 14.26 0.81
CA PRO A 53 15.65 15.58 0.86
C PRO A 53 16.29 15.81 2.24
N PRO A 54 17.40 16.55 2.30
CA PRO A 54 18.03 16.87 3.57
C PRO A 54 17.00 17.58 4.47
N PRO A 55 17.01 17.30 5.78
CA PRO A 55 16.16 18.04 6.71
C PRO A 55 16.49 19.53 6.64
N ALA A 56 15.48 20.38 6.78
CA ALA A 56 15.71 21.82 6.88
C ALA A 56 16.61 22.15 8.08
N ASP A 57 17.38 23.24 7.97
CA ASP A 57 18.42 23.59 8.96
C ASP A 57 17.88 23.72 10.38
N PHE A 58 16.66 24.26 10.54
CA PHE A 58 16.01 24.39 11.84
C PHE A 58 15.62 23.02 12.43
N VAL A 59 15.35 22.00 11.60
CA VAL A 59 15.06 20.62 12.04
C VAL A 59 16.35 19.95 12.51
N GLY A 60 17.46 20.18 11.82
CA GLY A 60 18.79 19.70 12.25
C GLY A 60 19.22 20.34 13.57
N ALA A 61 19.03 21.66 13.71
CA ALA A 61 19.37 22.41 14.91
C ALA A 61 18.46 22.08 16.13
N ALA A 62 17.17 21.82 15.89
CA ALA A 62 16.22 21.47 16.95
C ALA A 62 16.31 19.99 17.38
N ARG A 63 16.77 19.10 16.48
CA ARG A 63 16.99 17.69 16.82
C ARG A 63 18.24 17.58 17.69
N ARG A 64 18.02 17.36 18.99
CA ARG A 64 19.11 16.97 19.87
C ARG A 64 19.67 15.61 19.39
N PRO A 65 21.00 15.43 19.39
CA PRO A 65 21.63 14.21 18.88
C PRO A 65 21.32 12.98 19.73
N ASP A 66 20.89 13.19 20.97
CA ASP A 66 20.51 12.14 21.90
C ASP A 66 19.01 11.80 21.76
N ALA A 67 18.73 10.63 21.21
CA ALA A 67 17.41 9.99 21.25
C ALA A 67 16.96 9.61 22.69
N ALA A 68 17.69 10.05 23.72
CA ALA A 68 17.47 9.75 25.13
C ALA A 68 16.29 10.53 25.75
N TYR A 69 15.84 11.62 25.10
CA TYR A 69 14.78 12.49 25.64
C TYR A 69 13.39 11.82 25.65
N MET A 70 13.13 10.88 24.74
CA MET A 70 11.92 10.05 24.77
C MET A 70 12.32 8.58 24.72
N LYS A 71 12.45 7.98 25.90
CA LYS A 71 12.54 6.52 26.04
C LYS A 71 11.20 5.92 25.62
N ILE A 72 11.04 5.66 24.32
CA ILE A 72 9.96 4.79 23.85
C ILE A 72 10.26 3.41 24.46
N PRO A 73 9.36 2.83 25.27
CA PRO A 73 9.54 1.46 25.73
C PRO A 73 9.65 0.59 24.47
N ARG A 74 10.85 0.05 24.24
CA ARG A 74 11.16 -0.78 23.05
C ARG A 74 10.34 -2.07 23.05
N ASP A 75 9.83 -2.44 24.22
CA ASP A 75 9.04 -3.64 24.45
C ASP A 75 7.59 -3.23 24.74
N LEU A 76 6.84 -2.86 23.70
CA LEU A 76 5.39 -3.02 23.80
C LEU A 76 5.14 -4.53 23.93
N PRO A 77 4.26 -4.97 24.85
CA PRO A 77 3.90 -6.38 24.93
C PRO A 77 3.40 -6.82 23.56
N ALA A 78 3.96 -7.92 23.06
CA ALA A 78 3.53 -8.52 21.80
C ALA A 78 2.02 -8.75 21.90
N ARG A 79 1.24 -8.04 21.06
CA ARG A 79 -0.20 -8.27 21.01
C ARG A 79 -0.39 -9.68 20.46
N PRO A 80 -1.23 -10.52 21.10
CA PRO A 80 -1.57 -11.80 20.53
C PRO A 80 -2.19 -11.57 19.14
N SER A 81 -1.50 -12.00 18.10
CA SER A 81 -1.98 -11.98 16.73
C SER A 81 -2.34 -13.41 16.33
N GLU A 82 -3.41 -13.95 16.91
CA GLU A 82 -3.91 -15.23 16.44
C GLU A 82 -4.51 -15.08 15.04
N PRO A 83 -4.22 -16.02 14.13
CA PRO A 83 -4.93 -16.10 12.86
C PRO A 83 -6.44 -16.19 13.11
N ARG A 84 -7.23 -15.43 12.34
CA ARG A 84 -8.70 -15.53 12.41
C ARG A 84 -9.14 -16.94 12.02
N LYS A 85 -10.20 -17.44 12.65
CA LYS A 85 -10.78 -18.74 12.28
C LYS A 85 -11.38 -18.64 10.87
N PRO A 86 -11.39 -19.73 10.09
CA PRO A 86 -11.94 -19.72 8.73
C PRO A 86 -13.38 -19.21 8.65
N ASP A 87 -14.20 -19.49 9.68
CA ASP A 87 -15.60 -19.04 9.72
C ASP A 87 -15.72 -17.54 9.96
N ASP A 88 -14.82 -16.95 10.76
CA ASP A 88 -14.77 -15.51 10.98
C ASP A 88 -14.40 -14.77 9.68
N VAL A 89 -13.49 -15.35 8.89
CA VAL A 89 -13.10 -14.80 7.58
C VAL A 89 -14.29 -14.82 6.62
N LYS A 90 -15.01 -15.94 6.53
CA LYS A 90 -16.22 -16.04 5.67
C LYS A 90 -17.31 -15.07 6.11
N ALA A 91 -17.50 -14.88 7.42
CA ALA A 91 -18.47 -13.92 7.94
C ALA A 91 -18.10 -12.47 7.52
N LEU A 92 -16.81 -12.13 7.56
CA LEU A 92 -16.31 -10.83 7.12
C LEU A 92 -16.44 -10.63 5.60
N GLU A 93 -16.15 -11.65 4.80
CA GLU A 93 -16.35 -11.61 3.35
C GLU A 93 -17.81 -11.34 3.01
N LYS A 94 -18.74 -12.02 3.69
CA LYS A 94 -20.18 -11.79 3.51
C LYS A 94 -20.61 -10.38 3.91
N SER A 95 -20.07 -9.86 5.01
CA SER A 95 -20.32 -8.48 5.47
C SER A 95 -19.79 -7.44 4.47
N LEU A 96 -18.58 -7.65 3.94
CA LEU A 96 -17.98 -6.77 2.95
C LEU A 96 -18.76 -6.78 1.64
N GLU A 97 -19.22 -7.94 1.19
CA GLU A 97 -19.99 -8.05 -0.03
C GLU A 97 -21.36 -7.37 0.09
N ALA A 98 -22.06 -7.55 1.22
CA ALA A 98 -23.30 -6.82 1.50
C ALA A 98 -23.10 -5.29 1.53
N THR A 99 -21.98 -4.84 2.08
CA THR A 99 -21.62 -3.42 2.11
C THR A 99 -21.33 -2.90 0.70
N ARG A 100 -20.59 -3.66 -0.12
CA ARG A 100 -20.31 -3.30 -1.52
C ARG A 100 -21.60 -3.18 -2.32
N SER A 101 -22.53 -4.13 -2.19
CA SER A 101 -23.81 -4.06 -2.90
C SER A 101 -24.64 -2.86 -2.49
N SER A 102 -24.69 -2.54 -1.18
CA SER A 102 -25.42 -1.36 -0.69
C SER A 102 -24.82 -0.06 -1.20
N ASN A 103 -23.49 0.07 -1.18
CA ASN A 103 -22.81 1.25 -1.69
C ASN A 103 -22.94 1.41 -3.20
N ALA A 104 -22.95 0.31 -3.96
CA ALA A 104 -23.19 0.34 -5.40
C ALA A 104 -24.60 0.86 -5.72
N ALA A 105 -25.61 0.41 -4.98
CA ALA A 105 -26.99 0.90 -5.12
C ALA A 105 -27.10 2.39 -4.76
N ALA A 106 -26.58 2.79 -3.60
CA ALA A 106 -26.59 4.20 -3.17
C ALA A 106 -25.82 5.11 -4.14
N GLY A 107 -24.71 4.63 -4.70
CA GLY A 107 -23.94 5.33 -5.72
C GLY A 107 -24.73 5.52 -7.02
N ALA A 108 -25.48 4.51 -7.46
CA ALA A 108 -26.34 4.61 -8.63
C ALA A 108 -27.48 5.62 -8.41
N GLU A 109 -28.09 5.63 -7.23
CA GLU A 109 -29.11 6.61 -6.85
C GLU A 109 -28.56 8.04 -6.82
N ALA A 110 -27.38 8.23 -6.21
CA ALA A 110 -26.71 9.54 -6.19
C ALA A 110 -26.36 10.04 -7.60
N GLN A 111 -25.91 9.15 -8.48
CA GLN A 111 -25.67 9.48 -9.89
C GLN A 111 -26.96 9.85 -10.63
N ALA A 112 -28.08 9.22 -10.31
CA ALA A 112 -29.38 9.56 -10.88
C ALA A 112 -29.86 10.94 -10.39
N ALA A 113 -29.72 11.23 -9.09
CA ALA A 113 -30.11 12.51 -8.49
C ALA A 113 -29.22 13.69 -8.96
N GLY A 114 -27.93 13.43 -9.19
CA GLY A 114 -26.96 14.42 -9.65
C GLY A 114 -27.11 14.86 -11.11
N LYS A 115 -28.02 14.23 -11.88
CA LYS A 115 -28.34 14.64 -13.26
C LYS A 115 -29.35 15.79 -13.33
N THR A 116 -29.74 16.36 -12.19
CA THR A 116 -30.60 17.54 -12.17
C THR A 116 -29.82 18.77 -12.64
N PRO A 117 -30.36 19.59 -13.57
CA PRO A 117 -29.72 20.83 -13.99
C PRO A 117 -29.50 21.75 -12.78
N ALA A 118 -28.38 22.48 -12.77
CA ALA A 118 -28.14 23.48 -11.74
C ALA A 118 -29.31 24.48 -11.70
N PRO A 119 -29.84 24.83 -10.51
CA PRO A 119 -30.91 25.81 -10.42
C PRO A 119 -30.44 27.15 -10.97
N THR A 120 -31.26 27.79 -11.80
CA THR A 120 -30.96 29.11 -12.35
C THR A 120 -30.74 30.09 -11.19
N PRO A 121 -29.62 30.84 -11.17
CA PRO A 121 -29.40 31.85 -10.14
C PRO A 121 -30.58 32.81 -10.06
N ALA A 122 -31.07 33.06 -8.84
CA ALA A 122 -32.11 34.05 -8.62
C ALA A 122 -31.60 35.41 -9.11
N LYS A 123 -32.39 36.07 -9.97
CA LYS A 123 -32.04 37.41 -10.47
C LYS A 123 -32.16 38.39 -9.31
N ALA A 124 -31.04 39.02 -8.94
CA ALA A 124 -31.03 40.02 -7.88
C ALA A 124 -31.99 41.17 -8.24
N PRO A 125 -32.73 41.72 -7.26
CA PRO A 125 -33.58 42.89 -7.49
C PRO A 125 -32.70 44.07 -7.96
N PRO A 126 -33.22 44.91 -8.88
CA PRO A 126 -32.48 46.06 -9.38
C PRO A 126 -32.15 47.03 -8.23
N PRO A 127 -30.99 47.70 -8.26
CA PRO A 127 -30.66 48.70 -7.27
C PRO A 127 -31.69 49.85 -7.32
N GLU A 128 -32.22 50.22 -6.15
CA GLU A 128 -33.10 51.37 -6.01
C GLU A 128 -32.40 52.65 -6.52
N PRO A 129 -33.12 53.53 -7.23
CA PRO A 129 -32.52 54.74 -7.76
C PRO A 129 -32.06 55.63 -6.61
N ALA A 130 -30.77 56.01 -6.65
CA ALA A 130 -30.23 57.02 -5.76
C ALA A 130 -31.00 58.33 -5.97
N THR A 131 -31.82 58.69 -4.98
CA THR A 131 -32.34 60.05 -4.85
C THR A 131 -31.16 60.98 -4.61
N ALA A 132 -30.83 61.76 -5.63
CA ALA A 132 -30.00 62.95 -5.50
C ALA A 132 -30.88 64.06 -4.91
N GLU A 133 -30.55 64.46 -3.69
CA GLU A 133 -30.85 65.79 -3.13
C GLU A 133 -29.53 66.46 -2.74
#